data_AF-A0A9D9LKF6-F1
#
_entry.id   AF-A0A9D9LKF6-F1
#
_cell.length_a   1.000
_cell.length_b   1.000
_cell.length_c   1.000
_cell.angle_alpha   90.00
_cell.angle_beta   90.00
_cell.angle_gamma   90.00
#
_symmetry.space_group_name_H-M   'P 1'
#
loop_
_entity.id
_entity.type
_entity.pdbx_description
1 polymer ?
#
loop_
_entity_poly.entity_id
_entity_poly.type
_entity_poly.pdbx_seq_one_letter_code
_entity_poly.pdbx_strand_id
1 'polypeptide(L)' 'MATNKIQTGIRFEPELLYKIGQVAKKNKRSLNAQLEYLAQICVEEYERKNGEIPLDEDALYSK' A
#
# COMPACT_ATOMS: atom_id res chain seq x y z
N MET A 1 7.48 -4.87 18.38
CA MET A 1 8.72 -5.01 17.57
C MET A 1 8.67 -3.92 16.53
N ALA A 2 9.72 -3.13 16.40
CA ALA A 2 9.74 -1.92 15.57
C ALA A 2 9.51 -2.27 14.10
N THR A 3 8.26 -2.23 13.65
CA THR A 3 7.95 -2.21 12.23
C THR A 3 8.41 -0.85 11.72
N ASN A 4 9.47 -0.82 10.90
CA ASN A 4 9.88 0.33 10.08
C ASN A 4 8.77 0.67 9.05
N LYS A 5 7.56 0.93 9.53
CA LYS A 5 6.39 1.24 8.72
C LYS A 5 5.93 2.63 9.12
N ILE A 6 5.93 3.53 8.14
CA ILE A 6 5.46 4.90 8.32
C ILE A 6 3.94 4.88 8.42
N GLN A 7 3.37 5.46 9.47
CA GLN A 7 1.92 5.60 9.57
C GLN A 7 1.48 6.73 8.64
N THR A 8 0.89 6.37 7.51
CA THR A 8 0.32 7.32 6.55
C THR A 8 -1.18 7.43 6.73
N GLY A 9 -1.69 8.63 7.01
CA GLY A 9 -3.12 8.92 7.01
C GLY A 9 -3.63 9.10 5.59
N ILE A 10 -4.41 8.14 5.08
CA ILE A 10 -5.00 8.21 3.73
C ILE A 10 -6.47 8.59 3.84
N ARG A 11 -6.93 9.51 2.99
CA ARG A 11 -8.34 9.85 2.85
C ARG A 11 -8.95 9.02 1.73
N PHE A 12 -10.04 8.33 2.04
CA PHE A 12 -10.80 7.55 1.07
C PHE A 12 -12.22 8.08 0.97
N GLU A 13 -12.80 7.95 -0.22
CA GLU A 13 -14.24 8.13 -0.38
C GLU A 13 -15.01 7.09 0.46
N PRO A 14 -16.15 7.45 1.07
CA PRO A 14 -16.87 6.57 2.00
C PRO A 14 -17.26 5.22 1.39
N GLU A 15 -17.71 5.24 0.13
CA GLU A 15 -18.10 4.03 -0.59
C GLU A 15 -16.90 3.11 -0.84
N LEU A 16 -15.76 3.69 -1.20
CA LEU A 16 -14.53 2.94 -1.43
C LEU A 16 -14.03 2.32 -0.12
N LEU A 17 -14.02 3.09 0.98
CA LEU A 17 -13.65 2.62 2.31
C LEU A 17 -14.50 1.43 2.76
N TYR A 18 -15.81 1.51 2.53
CA TYR A 18 -16.73 0.42 2.83
C TYR A 18 -16.40 -0.84 2.01
N LYS A 19 -16.26 -0.72 0.69
CA LYS A 19 -15.96 -1.85 -0.20
C LYS A 19 -14.63 -2.51 0.14
N ILE A 20 -13.58 -1.72 0.34
CA ILE A 20 -12.25 -2.26 0.66
C ILE A 20 -12.22 -2.94 2.04
N GLY A 21 -12.97 -2.41 3.01
CA GLY A 21 -13.14 -3.04 4.32
C GLY A 21 -13.80 -4.42 4.20
N GLN A 22 -14.80 -4.56 3.33
CA GLN A 22 -15.46 -5.85 3.08
C GLN A 22 -14.51 -6.84 2.38
N VAL A 23 -13.69 -6.38 1.44
CA VAL A 23 -12.65 -7.21 0.80
C VAL A 23 -11.60 -7.68 1.82
N ALA A 24 -11.12 -6.77 2.68
CA ALA A 24 -10.16 -7.10 3.73
C ALA A 24 -10.70 -8.19 4.67
N LYS A 25 -11.97 -8.07 5.10
CA LYS A 25 -12.65 -9.10 5.91
C LYS A 25 -12.71 -10.45 5.21
N LYS A 26 -13.08 -10.49 3.91
CA LYS A 26 -13.11 -11.72 3.12
C LYS A 26 -11.73 -12.38 3.04
N ASN A 27 -10.69 -11.56 2.93
CA ASN A 27 -9.30 -12.01 2.87
C ASN A 27 -8.70 -12.34 4.24
N LYS A 28 -9.48 -12.25 5.34
CA LYS A 28 -9.03 -12.40 6.74
C LYS A 28 -7.85 -11.49 7.08
N ARG A 29 -7.81 -10.29 6.49
CA ARG A 29 -6.76 -9.28 6.66
C ARG A 29 -7.34 -8.05 7.36
N SER A 30 -6.49 -7.31 8.08
CA SER A 30 -6.84 -5.96 8.51
C SER A 30 -6.92 -5.05 7.29
N LEU A 31 -7.65 -3.93 7.41
CA LEU A 31 -7.72 -2.93 6.35
C LEU A 31 -6.31 -2.48 5.92
N ASN A 32 -5.44 -2.21 6.89
CA ASN A 32 -4.06 -1.80 6.65
C ASN A 32 -3.27 -2.88 5.89
N ALA A 33 -3.40 -4.16 6.29
CA ALA A 33 -2.71 -5.25 5.59
C ALA A 33 -3.24 -5.45 4.16
N GLN A 34 -4.53 -5.21 3.93
CA GLN A 34 -5.10 -5.25 2.59
C GLN A 34 -4.60 -4.10 1.71
N LEU A 35 -4.48 -2.89 2.27
CA LEU A 35 -3.94 -1.72 1.57
C LEU A 35 -2.46 -1.89 1.25
N GLU A 36 -1.66 -2.39 2.18
CA GLU A 36 -0.25 -2.72 1.97
C GLU A 36 -0.07 -3.71 0.82
N TYR A 37 -0.86 -4.79 0.82
CA TYR A 37 -0.83 -5.77 -0.26
C TYR A 37 -1.24 -5.19 -1.62
N LEU A 38 -2.26 -4.32 -1.66
CA LEU A 38 -2.68 -3.67 -2.90
C LEU A 38 -1.63 -2.70 -3.41
N ALA A 39 -0.95 -1.97 -2.52
CA ALA A 39 0.14 -1.07 -2.90
C ALA A 39 1.30 -1.86 -3.53
N GLN A 40 1.68 -2.99 -2.94
CA GLN A 40 2.72 -3.87 -3.50
C GLN A 40 2.35 -4.38 -4.90
N ILE A 41 1.14 -4.92 -5.07
CA ILE A 41 0.68 -5.37 -6.40
C ILE A 41 0.68 -4.21 -7.40
N CYS A 42 0.23 -3.02 -6.99
CA CYS A 42 0.18 -1.85 -7.86
C CYS A 42 1.58 -1.50 -8.38
N VAL A 43 2.59 -1.51 -7.50
CA VAL A 43 3.99 -1.26 -7.87
C VAL A 43 4.50 -2.36 -8.79
N GLU A 44 4.34 -3.64 -8.43
CA GLU A 44 4.79 -4.77 -9.26
C GLU A 44 4.16 -4.77 -10.66
N GLU A 45 2.86 -4.50 -10.76
CA GLU A 45 2.16 -4.41 -12.05
C GLU A 45 2.62 -3.22 -12.87
N TYR A 46 2.91 -2.09 -12.22
CA TYR A 46 3.45 -0.91 -12.88
C TYR A 46 4.86 -1.19 -13.43
N GLU A 47 5.74 -1.77 -12.61
CA GLU A 47 7.11 -2.12 -13.00
C GLU A 47 7.12 -3.12 -14.15
N ARG A 48 6.23 -4.12 -14.11
CA ARG A 48 6.10 -5.10 -15.19
C ARG A 48 5.66 -4.47 -16.52
N LYS A 49 4.87 -3.39 -16.48
CA LYS A 49 4.36 -2.71 -17.69
C LYS A 49 5.27 -1.60 -18.20
N ASN A 50 5.92 -0.85 -17.30
CA ASN A 50 6.65 0.37 -17.63
C ASN A 50 8.17 0.27 -17.43
N GLY A 51 8.67 -0.82 -16.83
CA GLY A 51 10.06 -0.97 -16.38
C GLY A 51 10.22 -0.64 -14.89
N GLU A 52 11.32 -1.12 -14.29
CA GLU A 52 11.64 -0.92 -12.87
C GLU A 52 11.58 0.56 -12.47
N ILE A 53 10.99 0.84 -11.31
CA ILE A 53 11.02 2.17 -10.73
C ILE A 53 12.38 2.31 -10.05
N PRO A 54 13.28 3.20 -10.52
CA PRO A 54 14.57 3.38 -9.88
C PRO A 54 14.36 3.88 -8.45
N LEU A 55 14.94 3.15 -7.50
CA LEU A 55 14.90 3.54 -6.09
C LEU A 55 15.93 4.64 -5.87
N ASP A 56 15.47 5.84 -5.52
CA ASP A 56 16.34 6.92 -5.10
C ASP A 56 16.58 6.81 -3.58
N GLU A 57 17.72 6.23 -3.20
CA GLU A 57 18.10 5.98 -1.80
C GLU A 57 18.25 7.30 -1.01
N ASP A 58 18.65 8.39 -1.65
CA ASP A 58 18.74 9.71 -1.04
C ASP A 58 17.35 10.25 -0.71
N ALA A 59 16.36 10.05 -1.58
CA ALA A 59 14.97 10.44 -1.31
C ALA A 59 14.28 9.60 -0.22
N LEU A 60 14.69 8.33 -0.05
CA LEU A 60 14.07 7.38 0.89
C LEU A 60 14.54 7.56 2.34
N TYR A 61 15.80 8.00 2.52
CA TYR A 61 16.41 8.20 3.83
C TYR A 61 16.74 9.67 4.16
N SER A 62 16.40 10.63 3.30
CA SER A 62 16.54 12.05 3.62
C SER A 62 15.72 12.37 4.87
N LYS A 63 16.45 12.47 5.98
CA LYS A 63 15.96 12.61 7.34
C LYS A 63 15.80 14.07 7.71
#